data_AF-A0A7G8FH98-F1
#
_entry.id   AF-A0A7G8FH98-F1
#
_cell.length_a   1.000
_cell.length_b   1.000
_cell.length_c   1.000
_cell.angle_alpha   90.00
_cell.angle_beta   90.00
_cell.angle_gamma   90.00
#
_symmetry.space_group_name_H-M   'P 1'
#
loop_
_entity.id
_entity.type
_entity.pdbx_description
1 polymer ?
#
loop_
_entity_poly.entity_id
_entity_poly.type
_entity_poly.pdbx_seq_one_letter_code
_entity_poly.pdbx_strand_id
1 'polypeptide(L)'
;MNLLPQTYLLGLVGLLAIVAVVVGRQFFRVRRDEARLIELEKSDTASSRQASDLYELGSVQLRKRLYPQAAATLKQALKRLSGEPDEARALIENALGFALAAQKDYSGATKHYKLALKAKADYPVALNNLAFAQEKLLKDAEAISLYEQTLQLEPDNATAKKGLKKLKRRNS
;
A
#
# COMPACT_ATOMS: atom_id res chain seq x y z
N MET A 1 7.20 -14.34 -76.72
CA MET A 1 7.31 -13.32 -75.65
C MET A 1 5.97 -13.18 -74.97
N ASN A 2 5.89 -13.52 -73.67
CA ASN A 2 5.05 -12.85 -72.65
C ASN A 2 5.20 -13.61 -71.32
N LEU A 3 6.37 -13.50 -70.68
CA LEU A 3 6.61 -13.97 -69.30
C LEU A 3 6.02 -13.01 -68.23
N LEU A 4 5.51 -11.84 -68.64
CA LEU A 4 5.04 -10.77 -67.77
C LEU A 4 3.88 -11.18 -66.82
N PRO A 5 2.88 -12.00 -67.22
CA PRO A 5 1.77 -12.34 -66.34
C PRO A 5 2.15 -13.31 -65.21
N GLN A 6 3.05 -14.27 -65.49
CA GLN A 6 3.43 -15.32 -64.54
C GLN A 6 4.39 -14.80 -63.46
N THR A 7 5.31 -13.92 -63.81
CA THR A 7 6.20 -13.28 -62.83
C THR A 7 5.45 -12.33 -61.92
N TYR A 8 4.42 -11.63 -62.43
CA TYR A 8 3.53 -10.80 -61.63
C TYR A 8 2.72 -11.62 -60.62
N LEU A 9 2.17 -12.76 -61.06
CA LEU A 9 1.42 -13.66 -60.17
C LEU A 9 2.30 -14.21 -59.03
N LEU A 10 3.52 -14.64 -59.34
CA LEU A 10 4.48 -15.13 -58.34
C LEU A 10 4.91 -14.03 -57.36
N GLY A 11 5.16 -12.81 -57.85
CA GLY A 11 5.45 -11.65 -57.01
C GLY A 11 4.28 -11.30 -56.07
N LEU A 12 3.05 -11.36 -56.59
CA LEU A 12 1.84 -11.09 -55.82
C LEU A 12 1.59 -12.15 -54.73
N VAL A 13 1.78 -13.43 -55.04
CA VAL A 13 1.66 -14.52 -54.06
C VAL A 13 2.72 -14.38 -52.96
N GLY A 14 3.95 -14.04 -53.31
CA GLY A 14 5.01 -13.75 -52.33
C GLY A 14 4.66 -12.56 -51.43
N LEU A 15 4.15 -11.47 -52.01
CA LEU A 15 3.71 -10.29 -51.27
C LEU A 15 2.57 -10.63 -50.31
N LEU A 16 1.56 -11.38 -50.76
CA LEU A 16 0.42 -11.79 -49.94
C LEU A 16 0.85 -12.72 -48.80
N ALA A 17 1.79 -13.64 -49.04
CA ALA A 17 2.35 -14.48 -47.98
C ALA A 17 3.10 -13.66 -46.93
N ILE A 18 3.88 -12.65 -47.34
CA ILE A 18 4.56 -11.74 -46.42
C ILE A 18 3.55 -10.94 -45.59
N VAL A 19 2.52 -10.38 -46.24
CA VAL A 19 1.45 -9.64 -45.55
C VAL A 19 0.70 -10.55 -44.56
N ALA A 20 0.37 -11.78 -44.96
CA ALA A 20 -0.30 -12.75 -44.09
C ALA A 20 0.57 -13.11 -42.86
N VAL A 21 1.87 -13.27 -43.04
CA VAL A 21 2.81 -13.52 -41.94
C VAL A 21 2.93 -12.29 -41.03
N VAL A 22 3.00 -11.07 -41.56
CA VAL A 22 3.09 -9.84 -40.76
C VAL A 22 1.81 -9.60 -39.96
N VAL A 23 0.64 -9.70 -40.60
CA VAL A 23 -0.66 -9.53 -39.95
C VAL A 23 -0.91 -10.65 -38.94
N GLY A 24 -0.58 -11.89 -39.28
CA GLY A 24 -0.64 -13.02 -38.35
C GLY A 24 0.22 -12.76 -37.11
N ARG A 25 1.48 -12.36 -37.29
CA ARG A 25 2.37 -12.00 -36.16
C ARG A 25 1.81 -10.85 -35.32
N GLN A 26 1.15 -9.89 -35.92
CA GLN A 26 0.56 -8.74 -35.22
C GLN A 26 -0.68 -9.15 -34.42
N PHE A 27 -1.57 -9.95 -35.00
CA PHE A 27 -2.76 -10.48 -34.34
C PHE A 27 -2.42 -11.44 -33.18
N PHE A 28 -1.45 -12.33 -33.36
CA PHE A 28 -0.94 -13.20 -32.29
C PHE A 28 -0.24 -12.42 -31.17
N ARG A 29 0.46 -11.32 -31.51
CA ARG A 29 1.09 -10.45 -30.50
C ARG A 29 0.04 -9.75 -29.64
N VAL A 30 -0.96 -9.11 -30.27
CA VAL A 30 -2.05 -8.41 -29.56
C VAL A 30 -2.84 -9.36 -28.66
N ARG A 31 -3.25 -10.53 -29.17
CA ARG A 31 -3.97 -11.52 -28.34
C ARG A 31 -3.14 -12.05 -27.15
N ARG A 32 -1.84 -12.19 -27.31
CA ARG A 32 -0.95 -12.64 -26.21
C ARG A 32 -0.77 -11.56 -25.14
N ASP A 33 -0.77 -10.30 -25.56
CA ASP A 33 -0.64 -9.16 -24.65
C ASP A 33 -1.94 -8.91 -23.87
N GLU A 34 -3.11 -9.06 -24.51
CA GLU A 34 -4.42 -9.03 -23.83
C GLU A 34 -4.56 -10.13 -22.77
N ALA A 35 -4.15 -11.38 -23.09
CA ALA A 35 -4.20 -12.48 -22.12
C ALA A 35 -3.31 -12.24 -20.90
N ARG A 36 -2.13 -11.63 -21.10
CA ARG A 36 -1.21 -11.26 -20.02
C ARG A 36 -1.76 -10.14 -19.16
N LEU A 37 -2.42 -9.15 -19.75
CA LEU A 37 -3.06 -8.06 -19.01
C LEU A 37 -4.14 -8.62 -18.07
N ILE A 38 -5.00 -9.51 -18.59
CA ILE A 38 -6.07 -10.16 -17.80
C ILE A 38 -5.48 -11.03 -16.67
N GLU A 39 -4.38 -11.74 -16.92
CA GLU A 39 -3.70 -12.53 -15.88
C GLU A 39 -3.05 -11.63 -14.82
N LEU A 40 -2.43 -10.52 -15.24
CA LEU A 40 -1.87 -9.51 -14.35
C LEU A 40 -2.97 -8.88 -13.47
N GLU A 41 -4.08 -8.42 -14.05
CA GLU A 41 -5.22 -7.86 -13.31
C GLU A 41 -5.84 -8.88 -12.33
N LYS A 42 -6.00 -10.14 -12.74
CA LYS A 42 -6.47 -11.21 -11.84
C LYS A 42 -5.48 -11.49 -10.71
N SER A 43 -4.18 -11.46 -10.99
CA SER A 43 -3.14 -11.69 -9.99
C SER A 43 -3.06 -10.55 -8.98
N ASP A 44 -3.25 -9.31 -9.44
CA ASP A 44 -3.23 -8.11 -8.61
C ASP A 44 -4.49 -8.03 -7.73
N THR A 45 -5.68 -8.26 -8.30
CA THR A 45 -6.94 -8.33 -7.54
C THR A 45 -6.97 -9.47 -6.53
N ALA A 46 -6.38 -10.63 -6.84
CA ALA A 46 -6.28 -11.74 -5.90
C ALA A 46 -5.31 -11.43 -4.74
N SER A 47 -4.20 -10.75 -5.02
CA SER A 47 -3.22 -10.34 -4.01
C SER A 47 -3.77 -9.23 -3.12
N SER A 48 -4.44 -8.25 -3.72
CA SER A 48 -5.22 -7.19 -3.07
C SER A 48 -6.26 -7.77 -2.09
N ARG A 49 -7.12 -8.70 -2.55
CA ARG A 49 -8.09 -9.38 -1.69
C ARG A 49 -7.41 -10.11 -0.52
N GLN A 50 -6.31 -10.81 -0.79
CA GLN A 50 -5.55 -11.48 0.27
C GLN A 50 -4.97 -10.49 1.31
N ALA A 51 -4.48 -9.33 0.88
CA ALA A 51 -3.98 -8.30 1.79
C ALA A 51 -5.10 -7.73 2.66
N SER A 52 -6.27 -7.48 2.08
CA SER A 52 -7.47 -7.03 2.79
C SER A 52 -7.94 -8.05 3.84
N ASP A 53 -8.08 -9.32 3.47
CA ASP A 53 -8.48 -10.40 4.38
C ASP A 53 -7.51 -10.54 5.57
N LEU A 54 -6.20 -10.41 5.30
CA LEU A 54 -5.17 -10.43 6.34
C LEU A 54 -5.25 -9.19 7.24
N TYR A 55 -5.55 -8.01 6.69
CA TYR A 55 -5.76 -6.79 7.49
C TYR A 55 -6.98 -6.91 8.41
N GLU A 56 -8.08 -7.47 7.92
CA GLU A 56 -9.28 -7.73 8.71
C GLU A 56 -8.99 -8.70 9.87
N LEU A 57 -8.29 -9.80 9.58
CA LEU A 57 -7.85 -10.75 10.60
C LEU A 57 -6.94 -10.08 11.64
N GLY A 58 -5.96 -9.30 11.19
CA GLY A 58 -5.08 -8.51 12.07
C GLY A 58 -5.87 -7.57 12.97
N SER A 59 -6.91 -6.92 12.44
CA SER A 59 -7.79 -6.03 13.18
C SER A 59 -8.64 -6.76 14.23
N VAL A 60 -9.10 -7.98 13.92
CA VAL A 60 -9.78 -8.86 14.90
C VAL A 60 -8.80 -9.26 16.02
N GLN A 61 -7.57 -9.63 15.67
CA GLN A 61 -6.53 -9.98 16.65
C GLN A 61 -6.19 -8.80 17.56
N LEU A 62 -6.11 -7.58 17.02
CA LEU A 62 -5.93 -6.34 17.79
C LEU A 62 -7.04 -6.14 18.81
N ARG A 63 -8.32 -6.28 18.40
CA ARG A 63 -9.47 -6.19 19.32
C ARG A 63 -9.43 -7.25 20.43
N LYS A 64 -8.91 -8.44 20.11
CA LYS A 64 -8.69 -9.53 21.07
C LYS A 64 -7.39 -9.39 21.88
N ARG A 65 -6.63 -8.30 21.67
CA ARG A 65 -5.34 -8.01 22.33
C ARG A 65 -4.25 -9.06 22.05
N LEU A 66 -4.39 -9.79 20.95
CA LEU A 66 -3.42 -10.77 20.46
C LEU A 66 -2.32 -10.06 19.67
N TYR A 67 -1.57 -9.19 20.35
CA TYR A 67 -0.67 -8.24 19.68
C TYR A 67 0.49 -8.89 18.89
N PRO A 68 1.16 -9.95 19.40
CA PRO A 68 2.18 -10.64 18.61
C PRO A 68 1.61 -11.29 17.34
N GLN A 69 0.42 -11.90 17.42
CA GLN A 69 -0.27 -12.49 16.28
C GLN A 69 -0.69 -11.41 15.28
N ALA A 70 -1.29 -10.32 15.76
CA ALA A 70 -1.65 -9.16 14.94
C ALA A 70 -0.45 -8.61 14.18
N ALA A 71 0.69 -8.42 14.86
CA ALA A 71 1.90 -7.93 14.22
C ALA A 71 2.41 -8.87 13.12
N ALA A 72 2.34 -10.19 13.33
CA ALA A 72 2.72 -11.17 12.32
C ALA A 72 1.77 -11.16 11.11
N THR A 73 0.45 -11.16 11.35
CA THR A 73 -0.56 -11.14 10.30
C THR A 73 -0.51 -9.84 9.48
N LEU A 74 -0.36 -8.68 10.13
CA LEU A 74 -0.26 -7.39 9.44
C LEU A 74 1.02 -7.25 8.60
N LYS A 75 2.14 -7.85 9.04
CA LYS A 75 3.34 -7.97 8.19
C LYS A 75 3.10 -8.80 6.93
N GLN A 76 2.30 -9.87 7.04
CA GLN A 76 1.90 -10.65 5.86
C GLN A 76 0.98 -9.84 4.95
N ALA A 77 0.04 -9.07 5.50
CA ALA A 77 -0.81 -8.16 4.73
C ALA A 77 0.03 -7.18 3.90
N LEU A 78 1.02 -6.52 4.51
CA LEU A 78 1.94 -5.62 3.79
C LEU A 78 2.73 -6.32 2.69
N LYS A 79 3.16 -7.57 2.91
CA LYS A 79 3.90 -8.35 1.90
C LYS A 79 3.05 -8.69 0.69
N ARG A 80 1.73 -8.84 0.86
CA ARG A 80 0.76 -9.17 -0.18
C ARG A 80 0.11 -7.95 -0.80
N LEU A 81 0.38 -6.77 -0.27
CA LEU A 81 -0.12 -5.51 -0.77
C LEU A 81 0.55 -5.18 -2.11
N SER A 82 -0.12 -5.50 -3.23
CA SER A 82 0.25 -5.10 -4.59
C SER A 82 -0.86 -4.25 -5.20
N GLY A 83 -0.50 -3.21 -5.95
CA GLY A 83 -1.46 -2.38 -6.70
C GLY A 83 -2.43 -1.52 -5.88
N GLU A 84 -2.45 -1.67 -4.55
CA GLU A 84 -3.42 -1.03 -3.66
C GLU A 84 -3.16 0.48 -3.42
N PRO A 85 -4.22 1.28 -3.15
CA PRO A 85 -4.09 2.69 -2.84
C PRO A 85 -3.19 2.93 -1.62
N ASP A 86 -2.48 4.06 -1.62
CA ASP A 86 -1.62 4.46 -0.51
C ASP A 86 -2.36 4.50 0.84
N GLU A 87 -3.67 4.72 0.83
CA GLU A 87 -4.53 4.64 2.02
C GLU A 87 -4.56 3.24 2.65
N ALA A 88 -4.65 2.16 1.87
CA ALA A 88 -4.62 0.80 2.39
C ALA A 88 -3.28 0.51 3.09
N ARG A 89 -2.17 0.96 2.48
CA ARG A 89 -0.85 0.89 3.11
C ARG A 89 -0.82 1.67 4.43
N ALA A 90 -1.36 2.89 4.45
CA ALA A 90 -1.41 3.71 5.66
C ALA A 90 -2.17 3.03 6.81
N LEU A 91 -3.31 2.40 6.51
CA LEU A 91 -4.12 1.68 7.50
C LEU A 91 -3.36 0.48 8.09
N ILE A 92 -2.72 -0.35 7.26
CA ILE A 92 -2.01 -1.54 7.71
C ILE A 92 -0.74 -1.16 8.50
N GLU A 93 0.04 -0.20 8.02
CA GLU A 93 1.23 0.31 8.72
C GLU A 93 0.85 0.89 10.09
N ASN A 94 -0.23 1.67 10.19
CA ASN A 94 -0.70 2.20 11.47
C ASN A 94 -1.17 1.07 12.42
N ALA A 95 -1.90 0.08 11.92
CA ALA A 95 -2.33 -1.06 12.72
C ALA A 95 -1.14 -1.90 13.23
N LEU A 96 -0.10 -2.07 12.40
CA LEU A 96 1.12 -2.77 12.78
C LEU A 96 1.89 -1.97 13.84
N GLY A 97 2.01 -0.66 13.67
CA GLY A 97 2.56 0.24 14.69
C GLY A 97 1.81 0.13 16.02
N PHE A 98 0.48 0.07 15.97
CA PHE A 98 -0.36 -0.09 17.17
C PHE A 98 -0.09 -1.43 17.87
N ALA A 99 0.00 -2.53 17.13
CA ALA A 99 0.34 -3.85 17.68
C ALA A 99 1.70 -3.83 18.41
N LEU A 100 2.69 -3.14 17.85
CA LEU A 100 4.04 -3.03 18.45
C LEU A 100 4.05 -2.11 19.68
N ALA A 101 3.36 -0.97 19.62
CA ALA A 101 3.23 -0.06 20.75
C ALA A 101 2.54 -0.74 21.95
N ALA A 102 1.54 -1.58 21.70
CA ALA A 102 0.88 -2.38 22.74
C ALA A 102 1.81 -3.41 23.40
N GLN A 103 2.86 -3.84 22.70
CA GLN A 103 3.93 -4.68 23.21
C GLN A 103 5.08 -3.86 23.85
N LYS A 104 4.91 -2.54 24.00
CA LYS A 104 5.92 -1.58 24.46
C LYS A 104 7.14 -1.45 23.54
N ASP A 105 7.09 -1.99 22.32
CA ASP A 105 8.09 -1.71 21.29
C ASP A 105 7.76 -0.38 20.60
N TYR A 106 7.99 0.71 21.33
CA TYR A 106 7.71 2.06 20.81
C TYR A 106 8.67 2.44 19.68
N SER A 107 9.92 1.96 19.72
CA SER A 107 10.88 2.19 18.64
C SER A 107 10.44 1.55 17.33
N GLY A 108 9.99 0.29 17.35
CA GLY A 108 9.39 -0.37 16.19
C GLY A 108 8.09 0.32 15.74
N ALA A 109 7.23 0.68 16.69
CA ALA A 109 5.98 1.38 16.39
C ALA A 109 6.21 2.71 15.65
N THR A 110 7.17 3.52 16.08
CA THR A 110 7.47 4.81 15.41
C THR A 110 7.85 4.64 13.95
N LYS A 111 8.55 3.55 13.58
CA LYS A 111 8.90 3.27 12.18
C LYS A 111 7.66 3.07 11.34
N HIS A 112 6.73 2.24 11.81
CA HIS A 112 5.50 1.93 11.10
C HIS A 112 4.52 3.11 11.05
N TYR A 113 4.37 3.89 12.12
CA TYR A 113 3.56 5.11 12.06
C TYR A 113 4.12 6.14 11.07
N LYS A 114 5.45 6.28 10.97
CA LYS A 114 6.07 7.14 9.95
C LYS A 114 5.83 6.63 8.53
N LEU A 115 5.83 5.31 8.32
CA LEU A 115 5.47 4.71 7.03
C LEU A 115 4.00 4.96 6.70
N ALA A 116 3.10 4.89 7.68
CA ALA A 116 1.70 5.24 7.50
C ALA A 116 1.53 6.70 7.06
N LEU A 117 2.24 7.63 7.73
CA LEU A 117 2.23 9.05 7.38
C LEU A 117 2.91 9.37 6.04
N LYS A 118 3.87 8.54 5.62
CA LYS A 118 4.46 8.64 4.27
C LYS A 118 3.46 8.28 3.18
N ALA A 119 2.60 7.30 3.44
CA ALA A 119 1.55 6.89 2.50
C ALA A 119 0.34 7.85 2.55
N LYS A 120 -0.02 8.35 3.73
CA LYS A 120 -1.08 9.35 3.92
C LYS A 120 -0.65 10.39 4.96
N ALA A 121 -0.20 11.56 4.50
CA ALA A 121 0.30 12.63 5.37
C ALA A 121 -0.79 13.14 6.34
N ASP A 122 -2.00 13.35 5.84
CA ASP A 122 -3.14 13.85 6.61
C ASP A 122 -3.89 12.69 7.29
N TYR A 123 -3.21 12.02 8.23
CA TYR A 123 -3.77 10.89 8.97
C TYR A 123 -3.72 11.12 10.49
N PRO A 124 -4.74 11.80 11.07
CA PRO A 124 -4.78 12.18 12.50
C PRO A 124 -4.56 11.02 13.47
N VAL A 125 -5.07 9.83 13.14
CA VAL A 125 -4.88 8.62 13.98
C VAL A 125 -3.41 8.23 14.04
N ALA A 126 -2.70 8.22 12.91
CA ALA A 126 -1.27 7.89 12.89
C ALA A 126 -0.41 8.98 13.54
N LEU A 127 -0.77 10.27 13.38
CA LEU A 127 -0.10 11.38 14.08
C LEU A 127 -0.21 11.23 15.60
N ASN A 128 -1.41 10.99 16.12
CA ASN A 128 -1.65 10.75 17.55
C ASN A 128 -0.87 9.54 18.07
N ASN A 129 -0.90 8.43 17.32
CA ASN A 129 -0.22 7.21 17.71
C ASN A 129 1.30 7.39 17.72
N LEU A 130 1.85 8.12 16.74
CA LEU A 130 3.26 8.49 16.71
C LEU A 130 3.61 9.41 17.87
N ALA A 131 2.80 10.43 18.16
CA ALA A 131 2.99 11.33 19.28
C ALA A 131 3.05 10.58 20.62
N PHE A 132 2.12 9.65 20.83
CA PHE A 132 2.11 8.77 22.00
C PHE A 132 3.37 7.91 22.08
N ALA A 133 3.83 7.32 20.98
CA ALA A 133 5.05 6.52 20.97
C ALA A 133 6.30 7.38 21.27
N GLN A 134 6.37 8.61 20.76
CA GLN A 134 7.46 9.56 21.05
C GLN A 134 7.45 9.99 22.52
N GLU A 135 6.27 10.24 23.10
CA GLU A 135 6.12 10.51 24.54
C GLU A 135 6.68 9.35 25.38
N LYS A 136 6.42 8.10 24.98
CA LYS A 136 6.93 6.90 25.67
C LYS A 136 8.43 6.71 25.53
N LEU A 137 9.03 7.30 24.49
CA LEU A 137 10.47 7.37 24.28
C LEU A 137 11.12 8.62 24.88
N LEU A 138 10.38 9.41 25.68
CA LEU A 138 10.83 10.66 26.31
C LEU A 138 11.23 11.76 25.31
N LYS A 139 10.68 11.70 24.10
CA LYS A 139 10.90 12.67 23.01
C LYS A 139 9.75 13.67 22.98
N ASP A 140 9.73 14.51 24.00
CA ASP A 140 8.57 15.36 24.33
C ASP A 140 8.35 16.47 23.31
N ALA A 141 9.43 17.07 22.80
CA ALA A 141 9.34 18.13 21.80
C ALA A 141 8.68 17.60 20.52
N GLU A 142 9.10 16.43 20.05
CA GLU A 142 8.52 15.78 18.88
C GLU A 142 7.08 15.34 19.13
N ALA A 143 6.77 14.80 20.32
CA ALA A 143 5.41 14.42 20.69
C ALA A 143 4.46 15.64 20.71
N ILE A 144 4.91 16.77 21.25
CA ILE A 144 4.14 18.03 21.24
C ILE A 144 3.84 18.47 19.81
N SER A 145 4.86 18.53 18.95
CA SER A 145 4.68 18.94 17.56
C SER A 145 3.67 18.06 16.81
N LEU A 146 3.69 16.74 17.05
CA LEU A 146 2.76 15.80 16.40
C LEU A 146 1.33 15.93 16.93
N TYR A 147 1.14 16.13 18.24
CA TYR A 147 -0.20 16.41 18.77
C TYR A 147 -0.73 17.77 18.28
N GLU A 148 0.13 18.78 18.10
CA GLU A 148 -0.27 20.07 17.52
C GLU A 148 -0.70 19.91 16.05
N GLN A 149 0.04 19.15 15.24
CA GLN A 149 -0.38 18.79 13.88
C GLN A 149 -1.72 18.04 13.87
N THR A 150 -1.94 17.13 14.82
CA THR A 150 -3.23 16.46 14.94
C THR A 150 -4.37 17.44 15.20
N LEU A 151 -4.16 18.45 16.05
CA LEU A 151 -5.17 19.48 16.33
C LEU A 151 -5.37 20.49 15.19
N GLN A 152 -4.40 20.65 14.29
CA GLN A 152 -4.60 21.43 13.07
C GLN A 152 -5.58 20.73 12.13
N LEU A 153 -5.53 19.39 12.04
CA LEU A 153 -6.45 18.59 11.21
C LEU A 153 -7.80 18.34 11.91
N GLU A 154 -7.76 18.05 13.22
CA GLU A 154 -8.92 17.74 14.04
C GLU A 154 -8.90 18.59 15.33
N PRO A 155 -9.41 19.83 15.29
CA PRO A 155 -9.37 20.75 16.44
C PRO A 155 -10.02 20.21 17.71
N ASP A 156 -10.93 19.24 17.60
CA ASP A 156 -11.62 18.61 18.72
C ASP A 156 -11.08 17.23 19.13
N ASN A 157 -9.92 16.83 18.62
CA ASN A 157 -9.31 15.57 18.97
C ASN A 157 -8.93 15.50 20.46
N ALA A 158 -9.72 14.75 21.25
CA ALA A 158 -9.56 14.65 22.70
C ALA A 158 -8.23 14.02 23.11
N THR A 159 -7.71 13.07 22.32
CA THR A 159 -6.42 12.41 22.57
C THR A 159 -5.29 13.41 22.47
N ALA A 160 -5.25 14.22 21.41
CA ALA A 160 -4.23 15.25 21.22
C ALA A 160 -4.31 16.35 22.29
N LYS A 161 -5.51 16.86 22.61
CA LYS A 161 -5.69 17.85 23.70
C LYS A 161 -5.16 17.33 25.04
N LYS A 162 -5.46 16.07 25.38
CA LYS A 162 -5.00 15.42 26.61
C LYS A 162 -3.48 15.22 26.60
N GLY A 163 -2.92 14.76 25.49
CA GLY A 163 -1.48 14.57 25.31
C GLY A 163 -0.70 15.87 25.50
N LEU A 164 -1.10 16.94 24.82
CA LEU A 164 -0.48 18.26 24.97
C LEU A 164 -0.58 18.81 26.39
N LYS A 165 -1.77 18.75 27.00
CA LYS A 165 -1.94 19.22 28.38
C LYS A 165 -1.01 18.47 29.34
N LYS A 166 -0.85 17.17 29.16
CA LYS A 166 0.06 16.35 29.97
C LYS A 166 1.52 16.76 29.77
N LEU A 167 1.98 16.89 28.53
CA LEU A 167 3.37 17.20 28.20
C LEU A 167 3.76 18.63 28.61
N LYS A 168 2.87 19.62 28.37
CA LYS A 168 3.11 21.00 28.80
C LYS A 168 3.27 21.14 30.32
N ARG A 169 2.53 20.34 31.10
CA ARG A 169 2.68 20.28 32.57
C ARG A 169 3.96 19.59 33.05
N ARG A 170 4.56 18.73 32.23
CA ARG A 170 5.83 18.05 32.55
C ARG A 170 7.04 18.96 32.32
N ASN A 171 6.91 19.90 31.39
CA ASN A 171 7.98 20.79 30.95
C ASN A 171 7.88 22.21 31.55
N SER A 172 6.87 22.45 32.39
CA SER A 172 6.68 23.68 33.17
C SER A 172 7.27 23.54 34.57
#